data_AF-A0A535BDI1-F1
#
_entry.id   AF-A0A535BDI1-F1
#
_cell.length_a   1.000
_cell.length_b   1.000
_cell.length_c   1.000
_cell.angle_alpha   90.00
_cell.angle_beta   90.00
_cell.angle_gamma   90.00
#
_symmetry.space_group_name_H-M   'P 1'
#
loop_
_entity.id
_entity.type
_entity.pdbx_description
1 polymer ?
#
loop_
_entity_poly.entity_id
_entity_poly.type
_entity_poly.pdbx_seq_one_letter_code
_entity_poly.pdbx_strand_id
1 'polypeptide(L)'
;MNKTGNVEEGHPTEHQASSSGEVMRWRVPIDDTHTMHFTVEFGAIVDGKPVAKIMKDESEQGLIESKFGVYKWDESINWFARGDQDRVAQESQGPIYDRTGEHLAYTDRGVILLRRLYKESIEAVQKGLDPLGVVRDAAKNEIIRLIPREDILD
;
A
#
# COMPACT_ATOMS: atom_id res chain seq x y z
N MET A 1 3.83 5.15 -13.93
CA MET A 1 3.64 3.83 -14.57
C MET A 1 2.23 3.40 -14.22
N ASN A 2 1.32 3.49 -15.17
CA ASN A 2 -0.05 3.00 -15.06
C ASN A 2 0.01 1.48 -14.85
N LYS A 3 -0.66 0.98 -13.80
CA LYS A 3 -0.77 -0.45 -13.49
C LYS A 3 -1.62 -1.22 -14.51
N THR A 4 -2.22 -0.54 -15.47
CA THR A 4 -2.87 -1.12 -16.64
C THR A 4 -1.84 -1.31 -17.75
N GLY A 5 -0.95 -2.28 -17.56
CA GLY A 5 -0.09 -2.77 -18.64
C GLY A 5 -0.97 -3.51 -19.65
N ASN A 6 -1.18 -2.92 -20.82
CA ASN A 6 -1.70 -3.65 -21.99
C ASN A 6 -0.60 -4.60 -22.47
N VAL A 7 -0.47 -5.74 -21.81
CA VAL A 7 0.28 -6.90 -22.29
C VAL A 7 -0.73 -7.85 -22.89
N GLU A 8 -0.40 -8.47 -24.03
CA GLU A 8 -1.30 -9.42 -24.69
C GLU A 8 -1.72 -10.53 -23.71
N GLU A 9 -2.99 -10.93 -23.79
CA GLU A 9 -3.55 -12.01 -22.97
C GLU A 9 -2.72 -13.29 -23.16
N GLY A 10 -2.14 -13.80 -22.07
CA GLY A 10 -1.21 -14.94 -22.04
C GLY A 10 0.27 -14.59 -21.97
N HIS A 11 0.66 -13.31 -21.91
CA HIS A 11 2.07 -12.91 -21.78
C HIS A 11 2.62 -13.26 -20.38
N PRO A 12 3.87 -13.75 -20.23
CA PRO A 12 4.43 -14.13 -18.92
C PRO A 12 4.58 -12.97 -17.92
N THR A 13 4.48 -11.72 -18.39
CA THR A 13 4.42 -10.51 -17.56
C THR A 13 3.02 -9.87 -17.53
N GLU A 14 2.00 -10.58 -18.02
CA GLU A 14 0.60 -10.16 -17.91
C GLU A 14 0.24 -9.98 -16.45
N HIS A 15 0.16 -8.72 -16.03
CA HIS A 15 -0.23 -8.36 -14.69
C HIS A 15 -1.70 -7.95 -14.72
N GLN A 16 -2.60 -8.93 -14.72
CA GLN A 16 -3.97 -8.65 -14.29
C GLN A 16 -3.88 -8.02 -12.89
N ALA A 17 -4.47 -6.85 -12.72
CA ALA A 17 -4.65 -6.29 -11.40
C ALA A 17 -5.41 -7.36 -10.58
N SER A 18 -4.84 -7.78 -9.45
CA SER A 18 -5.46 -8.80 -8.58
C SER A 18 -6.82 -8.36 -8.06
N SER A 19 -7.08 -7.06 -8.13
CA SER A 19 -8.28 -6.37 -7.74
C SER A 19 -8.65 -5.31 -8.78
N SER A 20 -9.96 -5.16 -9.01
CA SER A 20 -10.52 -3.92 -9.60
C SER A 20 -11.12 -3.00 -8.54
N GLY A 21 -10.97 -3.34 -7.26
CA GLY A 21 -11.36 -2.51 -6.13
C GLY A 21 -10.30 -1.49 -5.75
N GLU A 22 -10.71 -0.52 -4.92
CA GLU A 22 -9.84 0.44 -4.28
C GLU A 22 -9.08 -0.21 -3.13
N VAL A 23 -7.76 -0.04 -3.13
CA VAL A 23 -6.87 -0.66 -2.14
C VAL A 23 -6.22 0.42 -1.29
N MET A 24 -6.48 0.40 0.01
CA MET A 24 -5.75 1.17 1.00
C MET A 24 -4.80 0.29 1.80
N ARG A 25 -3.58 0.78 2.02
CA ARG A 25 -2.55 0.05 2.76
C ARG A 25 -1.95 0.96 3.82
N TRP A 26 -1.85 0.45 5.04
CA TRP A 26 -1.16 1.12 6.14
C TRP A 26 0.01 0.27 6.60
N ARG A 27 1.08 0.99 6.94
CA ARG A 27 2.34 0.50 7.48
C ARG A 27 2.49 1.19 8.82
N VAL A 28 2.12 0.48 9.88
CA VAL A 28 2.07 1.00 11.25
C VAL A 28 3.36 0.59 11.96
N PRO A 29 4.21 1.54 12.38
CA PRO A 29 5.44 1.21 13.09
C PRO A 29 5.12 0.51 14.42
N ILE A 30 5.80 -0.60 14.69
CA ILE A 30 5.75 -1.30 15.97
C ILE A 30 6.98 -0.90 16.81
N ASP A 31 8.13 -0.92 16.17
CA ASP A 31 9.43 -0.47 16.68
C ASP A 31 10.27 0.10 15.52
N ASP A 32 11.56 0.36 15.76
CA ASP A 32 12.47 0.96 14.77
C ASP A 32 12.73 0.08 13.54
N THR A 33 12.41 -1.21 13.61
CA THR A 33 12.74 -2.23 12.59
C THR A 33 11.54 -3.04 12.10
N HIS A 34 10.40 -2.98 12.80
CA HIS A 34 9.21 -3.76 12.47
C HIS A 34 8.00 -2.87 12.20
N THR A 35 7.17 -3.30 11.25
CA THR A 35 5.96 -2.61 10.86
C THR A 35 4.81 -3.61 10.71
N MET A 36 3.64 -3.27 11.23
CA MET A 36 2.39 -3.99 11.00
C MET A 36 1.75 -3.53 9.69
N HIS A 37 1.38 -4.48 8.83
CA HIS A 37 0.79 -4.22 7.53
C HIS A 37 -0.72 -4.46 7.54
N PHE A 38 -1.50 -3.40 7.37
CA PHE A 38 -2.93 -3.52 7.07
C PHE A 38 -3.19 -3.27 5.60
N THR A 39 -4.05 -4.08 5.01
CA THR A 39 -4.59 -3.86 3.67
C THR A 39 -6.10 -3.93 3.79
N VAL A 40 -6.76 -2.86 3.40
CA VAL A 40 -8.22 -2.82 3.24
C VAL A 40 -8.47 -2.64 1.76
N GLU A 41 -9.28 -3.52 1.21
CA GLU A 41 -9.80 -3.36 -0.13
C GLU A 41 -11.31 -3.18 -0.06
N PHE A 42 -11.82 -2.26 -0.86
CA PHE A 42 -13.24 -1.96 -0.95
C PHE A 42 -13.61 -1.63 -2.39
N GLY A 43 -14.87 -1.84 -2.74
CA GLY A 43 -15.40 -1.50 -4.06
C GLY A 43 -16.88 -1.20 -3.98
N ALA A 44 -17.42 -0.62 -5.06
CA ALA A 44 -18.84 -0.33 -5.15
C ALA A 44 -19.67 -1.62 -5.13
N ILE A 45 -20.82 -1.55 -4.44
CA ILE A 45 -21.85 -2.57 -4.49
C ILE A 45 -23.03 -1.97 -5.26
N VAL A 46 -23.40 -2.60 -6.37
CA VAL A 46 -24.57 -2.25 -7.20
C VAL A 46 -25.51 -3.44 -7.19
N ASP A 47 -26.78 -3.21 -6.85
CA ASP A 47 -27.81 -4.25 -6.71
C ASP A 47 -27.40 -5.45 -5.84
N GLY A 48 -26.68 -5.16 -4.74
CA GLY A 48 -26.19 -6.18 -3.80
C GLY A 48 -25.01 -7.00 -4.31
N LYS A 49 -24.44 -6.66 -5.47
CA LYS A 49 -23.28 -7.34 -6.06
C LYS A 49 -22.07 -6.39 -6.12
N PRO A 50 -20.87 -6.86 -5.76
CA PRO A 50 -19.65 -6.10 -6.00
C PRO A 50 -19.44 -5.87 -7.50
N VAL A 51 -19.23 -4.63 -7.91
CA VAL A 51 -18.87 -4.27 -9.29
C VAL A 51 -17.41 -4.64 -9.57
N ALA A 52 -16.57 -4.61 -8.53
CA ALA A 52 -15.18 -4.97 -8.59
C ALA A 52 -14.90 -6.40 -8.11
N LYS A 53 -13.89 -7.03 -8.71
CA LYS A 53 -13.26 -8.22 -8.15
C LYS A 53 -12.43 -7.77 -6.95
N ILE A 54 -12.90 -8.10 -5.75
CA ILE A 54 -12.22 -7.83 -4.49
C ILE A 54 -11.28 -8.99 -4.15
N MET A 55 -10.15 -8.73 -3.50
CA MET A 55 -9.29 -9.77 -2.94
C MET A 55 -10.08 -10.66 -1.96
N LYS A 56 -9.64 -11.90 -1.83
CA LYS A 56 -10.19 -12.82 -0.83
C LYS A 56 -10.00 -12.23 0.57
N ASP A 57 -11.07 -12.22 1.36
CA ASP A 57 -10.97 -11.86 2.77
C ASP A 57 -10.22 -12.97 3.53
N GLU A 58 -9.09 -12.60 4.10
CA GLU A 58 -8.23 -13.46 4.91
C GLU A 58 -8.10 -12.94 6.35
N SER A 59 -8.98 -12.02 6.77
CA SER A 59 -8.97 -11.42 8.10
C SER A 59 -9.13 -12.44 9.24
N GLU A 60 -9.83 -13.55 8.99
CA GLU A 60 -9.97 -14.66 9.95
C GLU A 60 -8.63 -15.31 10.33
N GLN A 61 -7.60 -15.20 9.48
CA GLN A 61 -6.26 -15.71 9.77
C GLN A 61 -5.53 -14.85 10.82
N GLY A 62 -6.05 -13.66 11.12
CA GLY A 62 -5.45 -12.71 12.04
C GLY A 62 -4.15 -12.11 11.52
N LEU A 63 -3.33 -11.59 12.44
CA LEU A 63 -2.02 -11.06 12.11
C LEU A 63 -1.05 -12.22 11.87
N ILE A 64 -0.49 -12.27 10.66
CA ILE A 64 0.51 -13.26 10.27
C ILE A 64 1.88 -12.63 10.40
N GLU A 65 2.74 -13.23 11.23
CA GLU A 65 4.11 -12.78 11.38
C GLU A 65 4.97 -13.26 10.21
N SER A 66 5.57 -12.32 9.50
CA SER A 66 6.55 -12.59 8.45
C SER A 66 7.93 -12.80 9.04
N LYS A 67 8.66 -13.81 8.57
CA LYS A 67 10.06 -14.03 8.97
C LYS A 67 11.01 -13.37 7.97
N PHE A 68 11.88 -12.49 8.49
CA PHE A 68 12.87 -11.77 7.68
C PHE A 68 13.78 -12.74 6.91
N GLY A 69 13.98 -12.46 5.61
CA GLY A 69 14.83 -13.28 4.74
C GLY A 69 14.24 -14.66 4.37
N VAL A 70 12.99 -14.94 4.77
CA VAL A 70 12.28 -16.18 4.40
C VAL A 70 11.10 -15.83 3.49
N TYR A 71 11.19 -16.30 2.25
CA TYR A 71 10.26 -15.99 1.16
C TYR A 71 9.79 -17.28 0.49
N LYS A 72 8.55 -17.28 0.04
CA LYS A 72 7.94 -18.37 -0.73
C LYS A 72 8.40 -18.32 -2.18
N TRP A 73 8.88 -19.45 -2.69
CA TRP A 73 9.13 -19.67 -4.11
C TRP A 73 7.85 -20.12 -4.82
N ASP A 74 7.63 -19.62 -6.03
CA ASP A 74 6.52 -20.00 -6.89
C ASP A 74 7.08 -20.60 -8.19
N GLU A 75 7.03 -21.93 -8.27
CA GLU A 75 7.53 -22.70 -9.42
C GLU A 75 6.80 -22.37 -10.72
N SER A 76 5.53 -21.91 -10.66
CA SER A 76 4.73 -21.64 -11.86
C SER A 76 5.24 -20.42 -12.65
N ILE A 77 5.87 -19.48 -11.96
CA ILE A 77 6.49 -18.28 -12.53
C ILE A 77 8.01 -18.28 -12.39
N ASN A 78 8.57 -19.36 -11.82
CA ASN A 78 9.99 -19.53 -11.54
C ASN A 78 10.60 -18.29 -10.83
N TRP A 79 9.89 -17.78 -9.82
CA TRP A 79 10.26 -16.56 -9.09
C TRP A 79 9.69 -16.54 -7.67
N PHE A 80 9.97 -15.49 -6.89
CA PHE A 80 9.30 -15.25 -5.61
C PHE A 80 7.79 -15.11 -5.80
N ALA A 81 7.02 -15.77 -4.94
CA ALA A 81 5.57 -15.69 -4.92
C ALA A 81 5.11 -14.24 -4.80
N ARG A 82 4.01 -13.87 -5.46
CA ARG A 82 3.55 -12.48 -5.56
C ARG A 82 3.48 -11.74 -4.22
N GLY A 83 3.02 -12.40 -3.16
CA GLY A 83 2.93 -11.81 -1.82
C GLY A 83 4.27 -11.47 -1.17
N ASP A 84 5.37 -12.08 -1.61
CA ASP A 84 6.71 -11.87 -1.08
C ASP A 84 7.59 -10.97 -1.95
N GLN A 85 7.18 -10.62 -3.17
CA GLN A 85 8.01 -9.79 -4.07
C GLN A 85 8.28 -8.40 -3.48
N ASP A 86 7.25 -7.72 -2.99
CA ASP A 86 7.39 -6.43 -2.30
C ASP A 86 8.21 -6.56 -1.02
N ARG A 87 8.05 -7.68 -0.29
CA ARG A 87 8.81 -7.96 0.94
C ARG A 87 10.29 -8.09 0.65
N VAL A 88 10.68 -8.90 -0.35
CA VAL A 88 12.08 -9.06 -0.77
C VAL A 88 12.69 -7.70 -1.13
N ALA A 89 11.97 -6.86 -1.90
CA ALA A 89 12.46 -5.55 -2.30
C ALA A 89 12.64 -4.58 -1.12
N GLN A 90 11.78 -4.67 -0.10
CA GLN A 90 11.88 -3.85 1.12
C GLN A 90 12.97 -4.37 2.05
N GLU A 91 12.93 -5.65 2.40
CA GLU A 91 13.83 -6.31 3.35
C GLU A 91 15.28 -6.33 2.87
N SER A 92 15.53 -6.38 1.55
CA SER A 92 16.89 -6.34 0.98
C SER A 92 17.65 -5.03 1.19
N GLN A 93 16.95 -3.94 1.55
CA GLN A 93 17.60 -2.69 1.98
C GLN A 93 18.14 -2.78 3.42
N GLY A 94 17.85 -3.86 4.13
CA GLY A 94 18.18 -4.06 5.54
C GLY A 94 17.18 -3.37 6.48
N PRO A 95 17.29 -3.64 7.80
CA PRO A 95 16.33 -3.14 8.80
C PRO A 95 16.23 -1.61 8.84
N ILE A 96 17.38 -0.93 8.73
CA ILE A 96 17.46 0.53 8.63
C ILE A 96 18.49 0.87 7.56
N TYR A 97 18.01 1.39 6.43
CA TYR A 97 18.88 1.80 5.32
C TYR A 97 19.58 3.14 5.61
N ASP A 98 20.90 3.21 5.42
CA ASP A 98 21.66 4.46 5.42
C ASP A 98 21.39 5.25 4.13
N ARG A 99 20.71 6.38 4.28
CA ARG A 99 20.27 7.22 3.16
C ARG A 99 21.26 8.31 2.77
N THR A 100 22.43 8.40 3.41
CA THR A 100 23.43 9.44 3.11
C THR A 100 24.02 9.30 1.70
N GLY A 101 24.07 8.08 1.15
CA GLY A 101 24.57 7.79 -0.19
C GLY A 101 23.49 7.60 -1.26
N GLU A 102 22.22 7.92 -0.97
CA GLU A 102 21.11 7.68 -1.90
C GLU A 102 21.13 8.67 -3.08
N HIS A 103 20.98 8.15 -4.30
CA HIS A 103 20.94 8.95 -5.53
C HIS A 103 19.55 8.89 -6.17
N LEU A 104 18.65 9.75 -5.70
CA LEU A 104 17.27 9.80 -6.19
C LEU A 104 17.18 10.43 -7.59
N ALA A 105 16.36 9.84 -8.45
CA ALA A 105 16.10 10.29 -9.81
C ALA A 105 14.71 10.94 -9.94
N TYR A 106 14.36 11.35 -11.16
CA TYR A 106 13.09 12.05 -11.44
C TYR A 106 11.85 11.23 -11.03
N THR A 107 11.91 9.91 -11.18
CA THR A 107 10.81 9.00 -10.80
C THR A 107 10.55 8.97 -9.30
N ASP A 108 11.53 9.36 -8.48
CA ASP A 108 11.44 9.34 -7.02
C ASP A 108 10.80 10.59 -6.42
N ARG A 109 10.28 11.50 -7.26
CA ARG A 109 9.61 12.74 -6.80
C ARG A 109 8.51 12.50 -5.77
N GLY A 110 7.80 11.35 -5.85
CA GLY A 110 6.79 10.96 -4.86
C GLY A 110 7.40 10.62 -3.50
N VAL A 111 8.53 9.90 -3.49
CA VAL A 111 9.30 9.60 -2.26
C VAL A 111 9.84 10.88 -1.65
N ILE A 112 10.35 11.80 -2.48
CA ILE A 112 10.84 13.12 -2.02
C ILE A 112 9.72 13.91 -1.36
N LEU A 113 8.54 13.99 -1.99
CA LEU A 113 7.38 14.68 -1.43
C LEU A 113 6.94 14.06 -0.10
N LEU A 114 6.80 12.73 -0.04
CA LEU A 114 6.40 12.02 1.16
C LEU A 114 7.35 12.30 2.33
N ARG A 115 8.67 12.25 2.08
CA ARG A 115 9.69 12.52 3.10
C ARG A 115 9.67 13.97 3.58
N ARG A 116 9.33 14.94 2.72
CA ARG A 116 9.12 16.33 3.15
C ARG A 116 7.93 16.45 4.08
N LEU A 117 6.79 15.86 3.72
CA LEU A 117 5.58 15.85 4.55
C LEU A 117 5.84 15.23 5.94
N TYR A 118 6.61 14.15 6.01
CA TYR A 118 7.00 13.55 7.29
C TYR A 118 7.88 14.47 8.13
N LYS A 119 8.90 15.11 7.54
CA LYS A 119 9.75 16.06 8.27
C LYS A 119 8.94 17.24 8.82
N GLU A 120 8.10 17.84 7.98
CA GLU A 120 7.21 18.94 8.39
C GLU A 120 6.27 18.52 9.52
N SER A 121 5.71 17.31 9.45
CA SER A 121 4.84 16.76 10.49
C SER A 121 5.60 16.50 11.80
N ILE A 122 6.82 15.97 11.74
CA ILE A 122 7.69 15.78 12.91
C ILE A 122 8.02 17.13 13.56
N GLU A 123 8.39 18.14 12.76
CA GLU A 123 8.68 19.48 13.26
C GLU A 123 7.45 20.15 13.90
N ALA A 124 6.25 19.94 13.34
CA ALA A 124 5.00 20.42 13.94
C ALA A 124 4.77 19.80 15.32
N VAL A 125 4.91 18.47 15.43
CA VAL A 125 4.75 17.76 16.71
C VAL A 125 5.77 18.23 17.74
N GLN A 126 7.03 18.43 17.36
CA GLN A 126 8.07 18.97 18.25
C GLN A 126 7.74 20.37 18.79
N LYS A 127 6.96 21.15 18.04
CA LYS A 127 6.47 22.48 18.44
C LYS A 127 5.16 22.42 19.23
N GLY A 128 4.66 21.23 19.56
CA GLY A 128 3.37 21.03 20.22
C GLY A 128 2.15 21.28 19.33
N LEU A 129 2.35 21.24 18.00
CA LEU A 129 1.28 21.38 17.01
C LEU A 129 0.87 20.01 16.47
N ASP A 130 -0.25 19.98 15.76
CA ASP A 130 -0.72 18.78 15.08
C ASP A 130 0.04 18.53 13.77
N PRO A 131 0.41 17.27 13.48
CA PRO A 131 0.92 16.91 12.17
C PRO A 131 -0.19 16.96 11.12
N LEU A 132 0.20 16.94 9.85
CA LEU A 132 -0.75 16.99 8.75
C LEU A 132 -1.76 15.83 8.83
N GLY A 133 -3.04 16.14 8.63
CA GLY A 133 -4.11 15.14 8.57
C GLY A 133 -4.74 14.77 9.92
N VAL A 134 -4.29 15.36 11.04
CA VAL A 134 -4.93 15.16 12.34
C VAL A 134 -6.15 16.08 12.49
N VAL A 135 -7.32 15.48 12.73
CA VAL A 135 -8.58 16.18 13.01
C VAL A 135 -9.00 15.88 14.45
N ARG A 136 -8.79 16.83 15.35
CA ARG A 136 -9.17 16.68 16.78
C ARG A 136 -10.59 17.11 17.09
N ASP A 137 -11.13 18.04 16.30
CA ASP A 137 -12.48 18.55 16.46
C ASP A 137 -13.48 17.46 16.05
N ALA A 138 -14.22 16.94 17.02
CA ALA A 138 -15.21 15.89 16.79
C ALA A 138 -16.30 16.31 15.80
N ALA A 139 -16.64 17.60 15.73
CA ALA A 139 -17.62 18.11 14.77
C ALA A 139 -17.09 18.12 13.32
N LYS A 140 -15.77 18.00 13.13
CA LYS A 140 -15.13 17.88 11.82
C LYS A 140 -14.69 16.44 11.50
N ASN A 141 -14.67 15.57 12.51
CA ASN A 141 -14.29 14.16 12.37
C ASN A 141 -15.50 13.31 11.96
N GLU A 142 -16.01 13.58 10.77
CA GLU A 142 -17.15 12.88 10.20
C GLU A 142 -16.69 11.72 9.30
N ILE A 143 -17.56 10.74 9.09
CA ILE A 143 -17.31 9.63 8.16
C ILE A 143 -17.15 10.20 6.75
N ILE A 144 -15.97 9.99 6.15
CA ILE A 144 -15.74 10.31 4.75
C ILE A 144 -16.48 9.28 3.90
N ARG A 145 -17.55 9.73 3.23
CA ARG A 145 -18.24 8.92 2.23
C ARG A 145 -17.52 9.05 0.89
N LEU A 146 -16.82 7.99 0.51
CA LEU A 146 -16.25 7.87 -0.82
C LEU A 146 -17.41 7.59 -1.80
N ILE A 147 -17.60 8.49 -2.76
CA ILE A 147 -18.55 8.30 -3.85
C ILE A 147 -17.75 7.77 -5.03
N PRO A 148 -17.97 6.53 -5.49
CA PRO A 148 -17.33 6.00 -6.68
C PRO A 148 -17.70 6.90 -7.86
N ARG A 149 -16.71 7.50 -8.52
CA ARG A 149 -16.96 8.45 -9.61
C ARG A 149 -17.03 7.79 -10.99
N GLU A 150 -16.67 6.50 -11.11
CA GLU A 150 -16.44 5.85 -12.41
C GLU A 150 -17.36 4.66 -12.72
N ASP A 151 -18.35 4.32 -11.86
CA ASP A 151 -19.21 3.15 -12.05
C ASP A 151 -20.70 3.46 -12.28
N ILE A 152 -21.07 4.73 -12.53
CA ILE A 152 -22.40 5.00 -13.11
C ILE A 152 -22.27 4.68 -14.60
N LEU A 153 -22.41 3.39 -14.92
CA LEU A 153 -22.86 2.99 -16.26
C LEU A 153 -24.18 3.71 -16.50
N ASP A 154 -24.25 4.51 -17.56
CA ASP A 154 -25.53 4.99 -18.11
C ASP A 154 -26.47 3.81 -18.41
#